data_AF-A0A9N9L0P5-F1
#
_entry.id   AF-A0A9N9L0P5-F1
#
_cell.length_a   1.000
_cell.length_b   1.000
_cell.length_c   1.000
_cell.angle_alpha   90.00
_cell.angle_beta   90.00
_cell.angle_gamma   90.00
#
_symmetry.space_group_name_H-M   'P 1'
#
loop_
_entity.id
_entity.type
_entity.pdbx_description
1 polymer ?
#
loop_
_entity_poly.entity_id
_entity_poly.type
_entity_poly.pdbx_seq_one_letter_code
_entity_poly.pdbx_strand_id
1 'polypeptide(L)'
;MKFTTSLSVLALAAVALGATVPHKAVIVSYPDETPDEVIQEAMTAIKSAGGLITHEYKLIKGFAAKAPAKILEQVQTLGNDYHAVVEEDQMVSIVGGVQ
;
A
#
# COMPACT_ATOMS: atom_id res chain seq x y z
N MET A 1 -41.36 -18.63 45.85
CA MET A 1 -40.82 -19.33 44.66
C MET A 1 -39.84 -18.40 43.98
N LYS A 2 -38.60 -18.85 43.77
CA LYS A 2 -37.45 -18.04 43.34
C LYS A 2 -37.25 -18.34 41.85
N PHE A 3 -37.40 -17.34 40.99
CA PHE A 3 -37.27 -17.48 39.54
C PHE A 3 -35.79 -17.61 39.17
N THR A 4 -35.45 -18.73 38.52
CA THR A 4 -34.11 -19.08 38.07
C THR A 4 -33.80 -18.35 36.77
N THR A 5 -33.08 -17.24 36.84
CA THR A 5 -32.58 -16.50 35.66
C THR A 5 -31.27 -17.13 35.18
N SER A 6 -31.38 -18.16 34.33
CA SER A 6 -30.26 -18.58 33.47
C SER A 6 -30.13 -17.60 32.31
N LEU A 7 -29.35 -16.53 32.48
CA LEU A 7 -28.93 -15.64 31.40
C LEU A 7 -27.41 -15.74 31.23
N SER A 8 -26.95 -16.92 30.77
CA SER A 8 -25.62 -17.06 30.17
C SER A 8 -25.65 -16.48 28.75
N VAL A 9 -25.74 -15.15 28.65
CA VAL A 9 -25.29 -14.42 27.46
C VAL A 9 -23.92 -13.87 27.84
N LEU A 10 -22.92 -14.75 27.82
CA LEU A 10 -21.53 -14.32 27.84
C LEU A 10 -21.31 -13.64 26.49
N ALA A 11 -21.47 -12.32 26.51
CA ALA A 11 -21.18 -11.43 25.41
C ALA A 11 -19.73 -11.66 24.98
N LEU A 12 -19.55 -12.47 23.93
CA LEU A 12 -18.31 -12.56 23.19
C LEU A 12 -18.19 -11.28 22.37
N ALA A 13 -17.85 -10.18 23.05
CA ALA A 13 -17.34 -8.99 22.40
C ALA A 13 -15.98 -9.36 21.81
N ALA A 14 -16.00 -9.93 20.60
CA ALA A 14 -14.81 -10.06 19.78
C ALA A 14 -14.36 -8.64 19.44
N VAL A 15 -13.51 -8.07 20.29
CA VAL A 15 -12.77 -6.85 19.97
C VAL A 15 -11.79 -7.23 18.86
N ALA A 16 -12.27 -7.19 17.62
CA ALA A 16 -11.41 -7.19 16.45
C ALA A 16 -10.61 -5.89 16.50
N LEU A 17 -9.48 -5.92 17.19
CA LEU A 17 -8.44 -4.91 17.08
C LEU A 17 -7.90 -5.01 15.65
N GLY A 18 -8.58 -4.35 14.71
CA GLY A 18 -8.09 -4.17 13.36
C GLY A 18 -6.85 -3.29 13.43
N ALA A 19 -5.68 -3.91 13.57
CA ALA A 19 -4.42 -3.20 13.45
C ALA A 19 -4.36 -2.62 12.04
N THR A 20 -4.50 -1.30 11.93
CA THR A 20 -4.37 -0.60 10.66
C THR A 20 -2.90 -0.69 10.24
N VAL A 21 -2.62 -1.43 9.17
CA VAL A 21 -1.26 -1.46 8.62
C VAL A 21 -1.00 -0.10 7.98
N PRO A 22 0.00 0.68 8.43
CA PRO A 22 0.27 1.99 7.88
C PRO A 22 0.66 1.86 6.40
N HIS A 23 -0.02 2.64 5.56
CA HIS A 23 0.27 2.74 4.13
C HIS A 23 1.12 3.97 3.87
N LYS A 24 2.06 3.85 2.92
CA LYS A 24 2.81 4.98 2.36
C LYS A 24 2.29 5.28 0.95
N ALA A 25 2.25 6.56 0.61
CA ALA A 25 2.10 7.00 -0.77
C ALA A 25 3.50 7.03 -1.39
N VAL A 26 3.66 6.34 -2.52
CA VAL A 26 4.96 6.22 -3.20
C VAL A 26 4.83 6.35 -4.70
N ILE A 27 5.94 6.70 -5.31
CA ILE A 27 6.21 6.56 -6.74
C ILE A 27 7.23 5.44 -6.90
N VAL A 28 6.93 4.48 -7.77
CA VAL A 28 7.86 3.41 -8.16
C VAL A 28 8.25 3.66 -9.61
N SER A 29 9.54 3.81 -9.86
CA SER A 29 10.10 4.03 -11.19
C SER A 29 11.13 2.96 -11.56
N TYR A 30 11.29 2.73 -12.85
CA TYR A 30 12.18 1.73 -13.44
C TYR A 30 12.95 2.34 -14.62
N PRO A 31 14.12 1.78 -14.99
CA PRO A 31 14.78 2.05 -16.26
C PRO A 31 13.89 1.73 -17.46
N ASP A 32 14.11 2.43 -18.57
CA ASP A 32 13.27 2.34 -19.78
C ASP A 32 13.28 0.95 -20.43
N GLU A 33 14.37 0.20 -20.28
CA GLU A 33 14.53 -1.16 -20.79
C GLU A 33 13.76 -2.23 -19.99
N THR A 34 13.14 -1.85 -18.87
CA THR A 34 12.41 -2.79 -18.01
C THR A 34 11.20 -3.37 -18.74
N PRO A 35 11.08 -4.71 -18.84
CA PRO A 35 9.92 -5.35 -19.44
C PRO A 35 8.63 -5.02 -18.69
N ASP A 36 7.54 -4.83 -19.44
CA ASP A 36 6.24 -4.49 -18.86
C ASP A 36 5.76 -5.55 -17.87
N GLU A 37 6.08 -6.82 -18.09
CA GLU A 37 5.72 -7.94 -17.21
C GLU A 37 6.24 -7.75 -15.79
N VAL A 38 7.45 -7.23 -15.62
CA VAL A 38 8.05 -6.96 -14.30
C VAL A 38 7.27 -5.86 -13.57
N ILE A 39 6.87 -4.82 -14.30
CA ILE A 39 6.08 -3.71 -13.75
C ILE A 39 4.67 -4.20 -13.37
N GLN A 40 4.05 -5.03 -14.21
CA GLN A 40 2.75 -5.65 -13.93
C GLN A 40 2.81 -6.59 -12.71
N GLU A 41 3.89 -7.35 -12.56
CA GLU A 41 4.12 -8.20 -11.39
C GLU A 41 4.23 -7.36 -10.12
N ALA A 42 5.01 -6.28 -10.13
CA ALA A 42 5.13 -5.37 -9.00
C ALA A 42 3.79 -4.73 -8.61
N MET A 43 3.02 -4.25 -9.59
CA MET A 43 1.67 -3.72 -9.34
C MET A 43 0.71 -4.78 -8.80
N THR A 44 0.84 -6.02 -9.28
CA THR A 44 0.04 -7.14 -8.78
C THR A 44 0.40 -7.45 -7.33
N ALA A 45 1.68 -7.51 -6.98
CA ALA A 45 2.14 -7.72 -5.62
C ALA A 45 1.61 -6.63 -4.66
N ILE A 46 1.63 -5.36 -5.09
CA ILE A 46 1.04 -4.24 -4.34
C ILE A 46 -0.46 -4.47 -4.10
N LYS A 47 -1.23 -4.81 -5.15
CA LYS A 47 -2.69 -5.06 -5.04
C LYS A 47 -2.98 -6.26 -4.14
N SER A 48 -2.24 -7.35 -4.26
CA SER A 48 -2.38 -8.55 -3.43
C SER A 48 -2.08 -8.29 -1.96
N ALA A 49 -1.22 -7.32 -1.65
CA ALA A 49 -0.93 -6.88 -0.28
C ALA A 49 -1.98 -5.90 0.29
N GLY A 50 -3.07 -5.64 -0.43
CA GLY A 50 -4.10 -4.67 -0.03
C GLY A 50 -3.77 -3.22 -0.37
N GLY A 51 -2.72 -2.98 -1.15
CA GLY A 51 -2.38 -1.66 -1.69
C GLY A 51 -3.24 -1.26 -2.88
N LEU A 52 -3.15 0.01 -3.24
CA LEU A 52 -3.89 0.65 -4.33
C LEU A 52 -2.93 1.31 -5.30
N ILE A 53 -3.04 1.01 -6.59
CA ILE A 53 -2.38 1.78 -7.65
C ILE A 53 -3.20 3.04 -7.90
N THR A 54 -2.59 4.21 -7.70
CA THR A 54 -3.26 5.51 -7.82
C THR A 54 -3.05 6.12 -9.21
N HIS A 55 -1.95 5.78 -9.88
CA HIS A 55 -1.65 6.25 -11.22
C HIS A 55 -0.66 5.33 -11.93
N GLU A 56 -0.85 5.13 -13.24
CA GLU A 56 0.14 4.48 -14.11
C GLU A 56 0.69 5.54 -15.06
N TYR A 57 2.01 5.70 -15.11
CA TYR A 57 2.63 6.74 -15.92
C TYR A 57 2.76 6.29 -17.38
N LYS A 58 2.56 7.23 -18.31
CA LYS A 58 2.75 6.99 -19.75
C LYS A 58 4.10 7.48 -20.27
N LEU A 59 4.75 8.40 -19.55
CA LEU A 59 6.00 9.04 -19.95
C LEU A 59 7.24 8.34 -19.38
N ILE A 60 7.09 7.62 -18.27
CA ILE A 60 8.17 6.86 -17.61
C ILE A 60 7.67 5.44 -17.34
N LYS A 61 8.60 4.48 -17.21
CA LYS A 61 8.29 3.15 -16.71
C LYS A 61 8.07 3.21 -15.20
N GLY A 62 6.81 3.26 -14.77
CA GLY A 62 6.50 3.34 -13.36
C GLY A 62 5.03 3.58 -13.04
N PHE A 63 4.73 3.62 -11.76
CA PHE A 63 3.38 3.85 -11.23
C PHE A 63 3.43 4.53 -9.86
N ALA A 64 2.36 5.19 -9.48
CA ALA A 64 2.13 5.68 -8.12
C ALA A 64 1.19 4.73 -7.37
N ALA A 65 1.44 4.54 -6.08
CA ALA A 65 0.65 3.64 -5.25
C ALA A 65 0.51 4.13 -3.80
N LYS A 66 -0.54 3.64 -3.14
CA LYS A 66 -0.66 3.63 -1.68
C LYS A 66 -0.54 2.19 -1.21
N ALA A 67 0.50 1.84 -0.47
CA ALA A 67 0.77 0.45 -0.12
C ALA A 67 1.38 0.30 1.29
N PRO A 68 1.22 -0.87 1.94
CA PRO A 68 1.92 -1.20 3.17
C PRO A 68 3.45 -1.07 3.03
N ALA A 69 4.15 -0.54 4.03
CA ALA A 69 5.61 -0.37 3.95
C ALA A 69 6.36 -1.69 3.64
N LYS A 70 5.88 -2.82 4.19
CA LYS A 70 6.49 -4.14 3.99
C LYS A 70 6.48 -4.60 2.53
N ILE A 71 5.43 -4.29 1.76
CA ILE A 71 5.40 -4.72 0.34
C ILE A 71 6.34 -3.87 -0.51
N LEU A 72 6.61 -2.63 -0.11
CA LEU A 72 7.53 -1.73 -0.83
C LEU A 72 8.97 -2.22 -0.79
N GLU A 73 9.42 -2.76 0.34
CA GLU A 73 10.73 -3.44 0.46
C GLU A 73 10.82 -4.66 -0.46
N GLN A 74 9.71 -5.38 -0.63
CA GLN A 74 9.65 -6.53 -1.53
C GLN A 74 9.67 -6.09 -3.00
N VAL A 75 8.93 -5.04 -3.38
CA VAL A 75 8.94 -4.48 -4.74
C VAL A 75 10.36 -4.04 -5.12
N GLN A 76 11.08 -3.40 -4.19
CA GLN A 76 12.49 -3.05 -4.38
C GLN A 76 13.37 -4.26 -4.68
N THR A 77 13.06 -5.42 -4.09
CA THR A 77 13.79 -6.68 -4.29
C THR A 77 13.37 -7.39 -5.58
N LEU A 78 12.08 -7.39 -5.92
CA LEU A 78 11.56 -7.97 -7.18
C LEU A 78 12.14 -7.25 -8.39
N GLY A 79 12.32 -5.94 -8.28
CA GLY A 79 12.94 -5.12 -9.31
C GLY A 79 14.47 -5.12 -9.28
N ASN A 80 15.17 -5.98 -8.53
CA ASN A 80 16.62 -5.88 -8.34
C ASN A 80 17.40 -5.98 -9.66
N ASP A 81 16.98 -6.85 -10.58
CA ASP A 81 17.59 -6.96 -11.91
C ASP A 81 17.40 -5.69 -12.76
N TYR A 82 16.38 -4.89 -12.43
CA TYR A 82 15.98 -3.67 -13.13
C TYR A 82 16.10 -2.42 -12.25
N HIS A 83 16.81 -2.49 -11.11
CA HIS A 83 17.06 -1.38 -10.21
C HIS A 83 15.85 -0.45 -9.97
N ALA A 84 14.69 -1.03 -9.61
CA ALA A 84 13.51 -0.23 -9.28
C ALA A 84 13.85 0.85 -8.24
N VAL A 85 13.26 2.04 -8.33
CA VAL A 85 13.42 3.08 -7.31
C VAL A 85 12.07 3.34 -6.68
N VAL A 86 12.00 3.24 -5.34
CA VAL A 86 10.79 3.53 -4.57
C VAL A 86 11.00 4.82 -3.78
N GLU A 87 10.25 5.87 -4.12
CA GLU A 87 10.32 7.18 -3.49
C GLU A 87 8.99 7.51 -2.80
N GLU A 88 9.04 8.19 -1.64
CA GLU A 88 7.82 8.68 -1.01
C GLU A 88 7.22 9.83 -1.84
N ASP A 89 5.91 9.74 -2.10
CA ASP A 89 5.17 10.78 -2.81
C ASP A 89 4.92 11.96 -1.88
N GLN A 90 5.44 13.14 -2.23
CA GLN A 90 5.43 14.33 -1.39
C GLN A 90 4.68 15.49 -2.05
N MET A 91 3.95 16.22 -1.22
CA MET A 91 3.26 17.43 -1.64
C MET A 91 4.26 18.55 -1.89
N VAL A 92 4.23 19.12 -3.09
CA VAL A 92 4.95 20.36 -3.43
C VAL A 92 4.02 21.55 -3.20
N SER A 93 4.50 22.57 -2.51
CA SER A 93 3.77 23.81 -2.26
C SER A 93 4.52 25.02 -2.84
N ILE A 94 3.75 26.06 -3.22
CA ILE A 94 4.34 27.34 -3.58
C ILE A 94 4.80 28.07 -2.32
N VAL A 95 6.06 28.51 -2.29
CA VAL A 95 6.56 29.33 -1.17
C VAL A 95 6.07 30.76 -1.38
N GLY A 96 5.20 31.27 -0.50
CA GLY A 96 4.78 32.67 -0.48
C GLY A 96 3.44 32.99 -1.16
N GLY A 97 2.66 32.00 -1.59
CA GLY A 97 1.27 32.22 -1.98
C GLY A 97 0.39 32.43 -0.75
N VAL A 98 -0.29 33.57 -0.68
CA VAL A 98 -1.33 33.81 0.35
C VAL A 98 -2.42 32.75 0.15
N GLN A 99 -2.76 32.04 1.22
CA GLN A 99 -3.85 31.06 1.25
C GLN A 99 -5.19 31.70 0.90
#